data_AF-A0A2S4A1H8-F1
#
_entry.id   AF-A0A2S4A1H8-F1
#
_cell.length_a   1.000
_cell.length_b   1.000
_cell.length_c   1.000
_cell.angle_alpha   90.00
_cell.angle_beta   90.00
_cell.angle_gamma   90.00
#
_symmetry.space_group_name_H-M   'P 1'
#
loop_
_entity.id
_entity.type
_entity.pdbx_description
1 polymer ?
#
loop_
_entity_poly.entity_id
_entity_poly.type
_entity_poly.pdbx_seq_one_letter_code
_entity_poly.pdbx_strand_id
1 'polypeptide(L)'
;MLGLSLLFLVSGAISMVAGRGNGAFAGVFVVGTLVVGAASAGWLWKHPSWWLAPRNHYLYLAGGTLLGVLLSALIPFLHGCGPWVVLGAAIVTYGKFERFRFLMTLGGSVAFAGLLAMVIQADVLGGALHLLSAGILAFAANKLYVLRHGTRRESQDSDPGFIGSFEEFDPEEALRP
;
A
#
# COMPACT_ATOMS: atom_id res chain seq x y z
N MET A 1 5.62 -2.21 -0.54
CA MET A 1 4.40 -2.38 0.28
C MET A 1 4.66 -3.21 1.53
N LEU A 2 5.16 -4.45 1.44
CA LEU A 2 5.44 -5.27 2.63
C LEU A 2 6.47 -4.62 3.59
N GLY A 3 7.56 -4.07 3.06
CA GLY A 3 8.52 -3.30 3.86
C GLY A 3 7.91 -2.08 4.56
N LEU A 4 6.92 -1.41 3.93
CA LEU A 4 6.19 -0.31 4.57
C LEU A 4 5.23 -0.84 5.66
N SER A 5 4.55 -1.96 5.43
CA SER A 5 3.71 -2.59 6.47
C SER A 5 4.52 -2.95 7.72
N LEU A 6 5.70 -3.57 7.54
CA LEU A 6 6.63 -3.86 8.65
C LEU A 6 7.12 -2.58 9.34
N LEU A 7 7.43 -1.53 8.56
CA LEU A 7 7.80 -0.23 9.11
C LEU A 7 6.72 0.34 10.04
N PHE A 8 5.46 0.33 9.60
CA PHE A 8 4.33 0.80 10.40
C PHE A 8 4.12 -0.07 11.65
N LEU A 9 4.22 -1.40 11.51
CA LEU A 9 4.07 -2.34 12.64
C LEU A 9 5.15 -2.11 13.71
N VAL A 10 6.42 -2.07 13.30
CA VAL A 10 7.57 -1.88 14.20
C VAL A 10 7.54 -0.49 14.83
N SER A 11 7.22 0.53 14.05
CA SER A 11 7.11 1.90 14.57
C SER A 11 5.96 2.05 15.57
N GLY A 12 4.81 1.41 15.30
CA GLY A 12 3.69 1.36 16.23
C GLY A 12 4.06 0.67 17.54
N ALA A 13 4.72 -0.48 17.47
CA ALA A 13 5.19 -1.21 18.65
C ALA A 13 6.17 -0.38 19.50
N ILE A 14 7.16 0.26 18.87
CA ILE A 14 8.13 1.11 19.58
C ILE A 14 7.45 2.35 20.15
N SER A 15 6.52 2.98 19.41
CA SER A 15 5.78 4.14 19.91
C SER A 15 4.95 3.82 21.16
N MET A 16 4.41 2.59 21.25
CA MET A 16 3.66 2.13 22.44
C MET A 16 4.57 1.96 23.65
N VAL A 17 5.77 1.39 23.47
CA VAL A 17 6.72 1.13 24.56
C VAL A 17 7.43 2.41 25.03
N ALA A 18 7.88 3.24 24.08
CA ALA A 18 8.77 4.38 24.37
C ALA A 18 8.04 5.72 24.52
N GLY A 19 6.84 5.87 23.93
CA GLY A 19 6.15 7.16 23.79
C GLY A 19 4.70 7.17 24.28
N ARG A 20 4.33 6.22 25.15
CA ARG A 20 2.95 6.02 25.64
C ARG A 20 1.89 5.90 24.55
N GLY A 21 2.29 5.51 23.33
CA GLY A 21 1.33 5.23 22.27
C GLY A 21 0.80 6.44 21.49
N ASN A 22 1.40 7.62 21.67
CA ASN A 22 1.05 8.86 20.95
C ASN A 22 1.30 8.81 19.42
N GLY A 23 1.57 7.62 18.87
CA GLY A 23 1.58 7.31 17.45
C GLY A 23 2.72 7.93 16.64
N ALA A 24 3.56 8.77 17.24
CA ALA A 24 4.39 9.68 16.46
C ALA A 24 5.82 9.82 16.97
N PHE A 25 6.50 8.70 17.18
CA PHE A 25 7.95 8.71 17.37
C PHE A 25 8.66 8.93 16.02
N ALA A 26 8.74 10.18 15.59
CA ALA A 26 9.22 10.57 14.26
C ALA A 26 10.59 9.98 13.91
N GLY A 27 11.50 9.87 14.89
CA GLY A 27 12.86 9.34 14.67
C GLY A 27 12.88 7.89 14.18
N VAL A 28 12.11 6.99 14.81
CA VAL A 28 12.04 5.57 14.41
C VAL A 28 11.48 5.43 13.00
N PHE A 29 10.46 6.23 12.71
CA PHE A 29 9.79 6.22 11.43
C PHE A 29 10.70 6.73 10.30
N VAL A 30 11.48 7.79 10.56
CA VAL A 30 12.49 8.31 9.63
C VAL A 30 13.58 7.27 9.37
N VAL A 31 14.19 6.71 10.41
CA VAL A 31 15.28 5.73 10.26
C VAL A 31 14.80 4.50 9.52
N GLY A 32 13.64 3.95 9.89
CA GLY A 32 13.07 2.81 9.20
C GLY A 32 12.70 3.12 7.75
N THR A 33 12.19 4.33 7.46
CA THR A 33 11.92 4.75 6.08
C THR A 33 13.20 4.87 5.26
N LEU A 34 14.28 5.39 5.84
CA LEU A 34 15.58 5.45 5.17
C LEU A 34 16.10 4.06 4.84
N VAL A 35 16.01 3.11 5.77
CA VAL A 35 16.43 1.72 5.55
C VAL A 35 15.58 1.06 4.45
N VAL A 36 14.25 1.13 4.56
CA VAL A 36 13.34 0.53 3.58
C VAL A 36 13.48 1.20 2.21
N GLY A 37 13.64 2.52 2.18
CA GLY A 37 13.81 3.30 0.96
C GLY A 37 15.15 3.00 0.27
N ALA A 38 16.25 2.97 1.01
CA ALA A 38 17.57 2.60 0.48
C ALA A 38 17.58 1.15 -0.04
N ALA A 39 16.99 0.21 0.71
CA ALA A 39 16.86 -1.17 0.26
C ALA A 39 16.00 -1.28 -1.01
N SER A 40 14.89 -0.53 -1.09
CA SER A 40 14.02 -0.50 -2.26
C SER A 40 14.70 0.14 -3.47
N ALA A 41 15.46 1.23 -3.28
CA ALA A 41 16.21 1.88 -4.34
C ALA A 41 17.36 1.00 -4.85
N GLY A 42 18.10 0.36 -3.94
CA GLY A 42 19.15 -0.61 -4.28
C GLY A 42 18.61 -1.83 -5.02
N TRP A 43 17.45 -2.35 -4.58
CA TRP A 43 16.74 -3.41 -5.28
C TRP A 43 16.31 -2.98 -6.68
N LEU A 44 15.67 -1.82 -6.81
CA LEU A 44 15.23 -1.27 -8.09
C LEU A 44 16.40 -1.03 -9.06
N TRP A 45 17.58 -0.70 -8.52
CA TRP A 45 18.78 -0.55 -9.33
C TRP A 45 19.18 -1.89 -9.97
N LYS A 46 19.25 -2.95 -9.18
CA LYS A 46 19.67 -4.28 -9.62
C LYS A 46 18.60 -5.02 -10.42
N HIS A 47 17.33 -4.76 -10.13
CA HIS A 47 16.16 -5.40 -10.73
C HIS A 47 15.23 -4.32 -11.29
N PRO A 48 15.53 -3.76 -12.48
CA PRO A 48 14.65 -2.80 -13.12
C PRO A 48 13.29 -3.46 -13.34
N SER A 49 12.28 -2.91 -12.66
CA SER A 49 10.97 -3.51 -12.60
C SER A 49 10.19 -3.23 -13.90
N TRP A 50 9.31 -4.15 -14.27
CA TRP A 50 8.51 -4.11 -15.52
C TRP A 50 7.35 -3.13 -15.42
N TRP A 51 7.63 -1.85 -15.22
CA TRP A 51 6.61 -0.89 -14.82
C TRP A 51 6.30 0.10 -15.93
N LEU A 52 5.07 0.60 -15.93
CA LEU A 52 4.51 1.42 -17.01
C LEU A 52 5.24 2.76 -17.20
N ALA A 53 5.88 3.31 -16.16
CA ALA A 53 6.60 4.56 -16.22
C ALA A 53 8.13 4.37 -16.39
N PRO A 54 8.87 5.38 -16.86
CA PRO A 54 10.32 5.30 -16.97
C PRO A 54 11.00 5.14 -15.61
N ARG A 55 12.06 4.32 -15.53
CA ARG A 55 12.84 4.02 -14.30
C ARG A 55 13.16 5.25 -13.45
N ASN A 56 13.54 6.36 -14.09
CA ASN A 56 13.93 7.59 -13.40
C ASN A 56 12.79 8.16 -12.54
N HIS A 57 11.52 7.99 -12.94
CA HIS A 57 10.37 8.46 -12.17
C HIS A 57 10.28 7.77 -10.81
N TYR A 58 10.58 6.47 -10.74
CA TYR A 58 10.59 5.74 -9.47
C TYR A 58 11.79 6.12 -8.59
N LEU A 59 12.94 6.43 -9.19
CA LEU A 59 14.10 6.93 -8.45
C LEU A 59 13.82 8.33 -7.88
N TYR A 60 13.20 9.22 -8.65
CA TYR A 60 12.77 10.54 -8.16
C TYR A 60 11.68 10.42 -7.09
N LEU A 61 10.75 9.47 -7.25
CA LEU A 61 9.75 9.21 -6.23
C LEU A 61 10.40 8.71 -4.94
N ALA A 62 11.32 7.74 -5.02
CA ALA A 62 12.04 7.24 -3.85
C ALA A 62 12.86 8.35 -3.18
N GLY A 63 13.66 9.11 -3.94
CA GLY A 63 14.46 10.22 -3.42
C GLY A 63 13.60 11.33 -2.82
N GLY A 64 12.52 11.73 -3.51
CA GLY A 64 11.57 12.73 -3.02
C GLY A 64 10.81 12.28 -1.78
N THR A 65 10.49 10.98 -1.67
CA THR A 65 9.86 10.41 -0.46
C THR A 65 10.83 10.45 0.72
N LEU A 66 12.10 10.04 0.53
CA LEU A 66 13.11 10.09 1.57
C LEU A 66 13.35 11.52 2.06
N LEU A 67 13.53 12.46 1.13
CA LEU A 67 13.71 13.87 1.44
C LEU A 67 12.48 14.44 2.14
N GLY A 68 11.28 14.14 1.64
CA GLY A 68 10.03 14.59 2.26
C GLY A 68 9.85 14.06 3.67
N VAL A 69 10.17 12.78 3.92
CA VAL A 69 10.10 12.19 5.27
C VAL A 69 11.09 12.85 6.21
N LEU A 70 12.33 13.09 5.77
CA LEU A 70 13.32 13.82 6.56
C LEU A 70 12.85 15.24 6.90
N LEU A 71 12.45 16.02 5.89
CA LEU A 71 12.02 17.40 6.08
C LEU A 71 10.77 17.49 6.95
N SER A 72 9.77 16.63 6.69
CA SER A 72 8.51 16.66 7.45
C SER A 72 8.65 16.18 8.88
N ALA A 73 9.63 15.31 9.19
CA ALA A 73 9.93 14.90 10.55
C ALA A 73 10.60 16.00 11.39
N LEU A 74 11.29 16.95 10.75
CA LEU A 74 11.91 18.10 11.43
C LEU A 74 10.90 19.17 11.83
N ILE A 75 9.65 19.06 11.37
CA ILE A 75 8.61 20.05 11.60
C ILE A 75 7.87 19.71 12.91
N PRO A 76 8.07 20.47 14.00
CA PRO A 76 7.52 20.13 15.31
C PRO A 76 5.99 20.23 15.35
N PHE A 77 5.39 21.14 14.59
CA PHE A 77 3.93 21.32 14.57
C PHE A 77 3.17 20.13 13.98
N LEU A 78 3.84 19.28 13.21
CA LEU A 78 3.24 18.08 12.63
C LEU A 78 3.15 16.93 13.62
N HIS A 79 3.71 17.06 14.84
CA HIS A 79 3.68 16.02 15.88
C HIS A 79 3.98 14.62 15.30
N GLY A 80 5.01 14.51 14.44
CA GLY A 80 5.42 13.26 13.79
C GLY A 80 4.43 12.61 12.78
N CYS A 81 3.34 13.30 12.41
CA CYS A 81 2.44 12.90 11.32
C CYS A 81 3.03 13.16 9.93
N GLY A 82 3.96 14.11 9.80
CA GLY A 82 4.61 14.47 8.52
C GLY A 82 5.02 13.26 7.67
N PRO A 83 5.80 12.31 8.22
CA PRO A 83 6.19 11.11 7.50
C PRO A 83 5.04 10.24 6.99
N TRP A 84 3.91 10.17 7.70
CA TRP A 84 2.74 9.42 7.25
C TRP A 84 2.13 10.02 5.99
N VAL A 85 1.97 11.34 5.98
CA VAL A 85 1.42 12.08 4.85
C VAL A 85 2.33 11.91 3.63
N VAL A 86 3.65 12.01 3.82
CA VAL A 86 4.62 11.83 2.75
C VAL A 86 4.59 10.40 2.19
N LEU A 87 4.55 9.37 3.05
CA LEU A 87 4.44 7.98 2.60
C LEU A 87 3.12 7.71 1.88
N GLY A 88 2.00 8.24 2.39
CA GLY A 88 0.70 8.14 1.73
C GLY A 88 0.72 8.78 0.35
N ALA A 89 1.25 10.00 0.22
CA ALA A 89 1.42 10.71 -1.05
C ALA A 89 2.34 9.94 -2.02
N ALA A 90 3.39 9.31 -1.51
CA ALA A 90 4.27 8.48 -2.32
C ALA A 90 3.55 7.25 -2.90
N ILE A 91 2.70 6.59 -2.10
CA ILE A 91 1.87 5.46 -2.54
C ILE A 91 0.83 5.92 -3.58
N VAL A 92 0.22 7.09 -3.41
CA VAL A 92 -0.72 7.65 -4.40
C VAL A 92 0.01 7.92 -5.72
N THR A 93 1.18 8.55 -5.67
CA THR A 93 1.99 8.88 -6.85
C THR A 93 2.45 7.62 -7.57
N TYR A 94 2.88 6.61 -6.82
CA TYR A 94 3.15 5.27 -7.34
C TYR A 94 1.92 4.70 -8.04
N GLY A 95 0.75 4.75 -7.40
CA GLY A 95 -0.50 4.25 -7.97
C GLY A 95 -0.86 4.96 -9.28
N LYS A 96 -0.52 6.25 -9.39
CA LYS A 96 -0.66 7.03 -10.63
C LYS A 96 0.27 6.56 -11.74
N PHE A 97 1.53 6.29 -11.43
CA PHE A 97 2.48 5.74 -12.41
C PHE A 97 2.02 4.38 -12.93
N GLU A 98 1.50 3.52 -12.04
CA GLU A 98 1.00 2.19 -12.40
C GLU A 98 -0.45 2.17 -12.91
N ARG A 99 -1.13 3.32 -12.99
CA ARG A 99 -2.57 3.42 -13.29
C ARG A 99 -3.46 2.52 -12.39
N PHE A 100 -2.99 2.23 -11.17
CA PHE A 100 -3.64 1.38 -10.19
C PHE A 100 -4.43 2.22 -9.18
N ARG A 101 -5.72 2.47 -9.47
CA ARG A 101 -6.61 3.27 -8.61
C ARG A 101 -6.68 2.73 -7.17
N PHE A 102 -6.58 1.41 -7.01
CA PHE A 102 -6.53 0.76 -5.71
C PHE A 102 -5.35 1.23 -4.85
N LEU A 103 -4.17 1.47 -5.42
CA LEU A 103 -3.04 2.00 -4.65
C LEU A 103 -3.26 3.47 -4.27
N MET A 104 -3.92 4.25 -5.14
CA MET A 104 -4.28 5.63 -4.81
C MET A 104 -5.21 5.69 -3.59
N THR A 105 -6.22 4.83 -3.52
CA THR A 105 -7.15 4.81 -2.37
C THR A 105 -6.42 4.41 -1.09
N LEU A 106 -5.57 3.39 -1.14
CA LEU A 106 -4.79 2.95 0.03
C LEU A 106 -3.80 4.02 0.51
N GLY A 107 -3.10 4.68 -0.41
CA GLY A 107 -2.21 5.79 -0.08
C GLY A 107 -2.94 6.95 0.57
N GLY A 108 -4.14 7.27 0.07
CA GLY A 108 -5.04 8.25 0.68
C GLY A 108 -5.48 7.84 2.09
N SER A 109 -5.84 6.56 2.31
CA SER A 109 -6.21 6.04 3.63
C SER A 109 -5.05 6.13 4.63
N VAL A 110 -3.83 5.82 4.22
CA VAL A 110 -2.63 5.93 5.07
C VAL A 110 -2.35 7.41 5.44
N ALA A 111 -2.43 8.32 4.47
CA ALA A 111 -2.28 9.75 4.73
C ALA A 111 -3.36 10.27 5.68
N PHE A 112 -4.61 9.87 5.47
CA PHE A 112 -5.74 10.23 6.32
C PHE A 112 -5.57 9.71 7.76
N ALA A 113 -5.11 8.46 7.92
CA ALA A 113 -4.82 7.90 9.24
C ALA A 113 -3.72 8.69 9.97
N GLY A 114 -2.70 9.18 9.24
CA GLY A 114 -1.68 10.06 9.80
C GLY A 114 -2.25 11.38 10.28
N LEU A 115 -3.10 12.03 9.47
CA LEU A 115 -3.79 13.26 9.86
C LEU A 115 -4.69 13.05 11.08
N LEU A 116 -5.37 11.92 11.16
CA LEU A 116 -6.22 11.59 12.30
C LEU A 116 -5.38 11.39 13.57
N ALA A 117 -4.19 10.78 13.46
CA ALA A 117 -3.26 10.65 14.57
C ALA A 117 -2.74 12.01 15.07
N MET A 118 -2.64 13.02 14.21
CA MET A 118 -2.28 14.38 14.61
C MET A 118 -3.40 15.06 15.42
N VAL A 119 -4.66 14.86 15.03
CA VAL A 119 -5.82 15.53 15.65
C VAL A 119 -6.22 14.87 16.97
N ILE A 120 -6.14 13.54 17.04
CA ILE A 120 -6.60 12.78 18.20
C ILE A 120 -5.42 12.39 19.10
N GLN A 121 -5.18 13.18 20.13
CA GLN A 121 -4.12 12.97 21.13
C GLN A 121 -4.50 11.93 22.19
N ALA A 122 -4.98 10.76 21.77
CA ALA A 122 -5.24 9.65 22.69
C ALA A 122 -4.14 8.60 22.52
N ASP A 123 -3.49 8.28 23.65
CA ASP A 123 -2.39 7.33 23.78
C ASP A 123 -2.66 5.97 23.10
N VAL A 124 -3.90 5.48 23.04
CA VAL A 124 -4.21 4.17 22.42
C VAL A 124 -4.50 4.28 20.92
N LEU A 125 -4.99 5.43 20.45
CA LEU A 125 -5.44 5.60 19.07
C LEU A 125 -4.27 5.68 18.09
N GLY A 126 -3.13 6.25 18.51
CA GLY A 126 -1.93 6.30 17.68
C GLY A 126 -1.45 4.92 17.23
N GLY A 127 -1.37 3.94 18.14
CA GLY A 127 -0.98 2.58 17.77
C GLY A 127 -2.07 1.79 17.03
N ALA A 128 -3.35 2.04 17.32
CA ALA A 128 -4.45 1.47 16.53
C ALA A 128 -4.37 1.93 15.07
N LEU A 129 -4.05 3.20 14.82
CA LEU A 129 -3.85 3.74 13.48
C LEU A 129 -2.61 3.16 12.80
N HIS A 130 -1.52 2.88 13.56
CA HIS A 130 -0.35 2.17 13.02
C HIS A 130 -0.72 0.76 12.58
N LEU A 131 -1.47 0.02 13.39
CA LEU A 131 -1.94 -1.32 13.07
C LEU A 131 -2.86 -1.31 11.85
N LEU A 132 -3.78 -0.34 11.77
CA LEU A 132 -4.67 -0.17 10.63
C LEU A 132 -3.89 0.11 9.35
N SER A 133 -2.95 1.07 9.37
CA SER A 133 -2.07 1.34 8.23
C SER A 133 -1.22 0.12 7.84
N ALA A 134 -0.67 -0.60 8.82
CA ALA A 134 0.10 -1.82 8.58
C ALA A 134 -0.76 -2.90 7.90
N GLY A 135 -2.00 -3.09 8.35
CA GLY A 135 -2.96 -4.03 7.77
C GLY A 135 -3.37 -3.66 6.35
N ILE A 136 -3.67 -2.37 6.11
CA ILE A 136 -3.97 -1.82 4.78
C ILE A 136 -2.80 -2.10 3.81
N LEU A 137 -1.56 -1.84 4.24
CA LEU A 137 -0.36 -2.05 3.44
C LEU A 137 -0.04 -3.53 3.22
N ALA A 138 -0.30 -4.39 4.21
CA ALA A 138 -0.15 -5.84 4.09
C ALA A 138 -1.16 -6.40 3.08
N PHE A 139 -2.42 -5.97 3.17
CA PHE A 139 -3.45 -6.33 2.20
C PHE A 139 -3.08 -5.86 0.79
N ALA A 140 -2.54 -4.64 0.65
CA ALA A 140 -2.05 -4.12 -0.61
C ALA A 140 -0.92 -4.96 -1.20
N ALA A 141 0.05 -5.36 -0.37
CA ALA A 141 1.16 -6.22 -0.76
C ALA A 141 0.66 -7.58 -1.24
N ASN A 142 -0.26 -8.21 -0.51
CA ASN A 142 -0.86 -9.48 -0.88
C ASN A 142 -1.63 -9.37 -2.21
N LYS A 143 -2.44 -8.33 -2.39
CA LYS A 143 -3.17 -8.13 -3.65
C LYS A 143 -2.23 -7.94 -4.85
N LEU A 144 -1.15 -7.17 -4.69
CA LEU A 144 -0.13 -7.01 -5.73
C LEU A 144 0.58 -8.33 -6.04
N TYR A 145 0.87 -9.14 -5.02
CA TYR A 145 1.44 -10.48 -5.20
C TYR A 145 0.49 -11.39 -6.00
N VAL A 146 -0.78 -11.44 -5.61
CA VAL A 146 -1.82 -12.21 -6.32
C VAL A 146 -2.02 -11.70 -7.75
N LEU A 147 -1.96 -10.40 -8.01
CA LEU A 147 -2.08 -9.88 -9.38
C LEU A 147 -0.86 -10.23 -10.25
N ARG A 148 0.32 -10.36 -9.66
CA ARG A 148 1.56 -10.67 -10.38
C ARG A 148 1.78 -12.17 -10.57
N HIS A 149 1.35 -13.00 -9.63
CA HIS A 149 1.68 -14.43 -9.58
C HIS A 149 0.43 -15.31 -9.51
N GLY A 150 -0.74 -14.74 -9.28
CA GLY A 150 -1.99 -15.46 -9.33
C GLY A 150 -2.24 -15.94 -10.74
N THR A 151 -2.31 -17.26 -10.88
CA THR A 151 -2.84 -17.92 -12.06
C THR A 151 -4.18 -17.26 -12.38
N ARG A 152 -4.35 -16.78 -13.62
CA ARG A 152 -5.68 -16.45 -14.16
C ARG A 152 -6.51 -17.70 -13.83
N ARG A 153 -7.50 -17.61 -12.93
CA ARG A 153 -8.42 -18.73 -12.74
C ARG A 153 -8.95 -19.01 -14.15
N GLU A 154 -8.50 -20.11 -14.75
CA GLU A 154 -9.20 -20.67 -15.88
C GLU A 154 -10.66 -20.75 -15.45
N SER A 155 -11.48 -20.28 -16.37
CA SER A 155 -12.89 -20.01 -16.22
C SER A 155 -13.60 -21.00 -15.29
N GLN A 156 -14.60 -20.45 -14.61
CA GLN A 156 -15.77 -21.18 -14.11
C GLN A 156 -16.48 -22.07 -15.16
N ASP A 157 -15.88 -22.38 -16.31
CA ASP A 157 -16.37 -23.38 -17.26
C ASP A 157 -16.22 -24.82 -16.74
N SER A 158 -15.49 -24.99 -15.64
CA SER A 158 -15.32 -26.28 -14.95
C SER A 158 -16.13 -26.37 -13.65
N ASP A 159 -17.07 -25.44 -13.41
CA ASP A 159 -18.03 -25.57 -12.33
C ASP A 159 -19.14 -26.55 -12.78
N PRO A 160 -19.23 -27.78 -12.23
CA PRO A 160 -20.24 -28.76 -12.64
C PRO A 160 -21.68 -28.33 -12.33
N GLY A 161 -21.87 -27.16 -11.71
CA GLY A 161 -23.15 -26.50 -11.48
C GLY A 161 -23.51 -25.37 -12.47
N PHE A 162 -22.70 -25.10 -13.50
CA PHE A 162 -23.07 -24.13 -14.54
C PHE A 162 -24.17 -24.68 -15.45
N ILE A 163 -25.42 -24.49 -15.02
CA ILE A 163 -26.61 -24.69 -15.84
C ILE A 163 -26.65 -23.56 -16.87
N GLY A 164 -25.97 -23.76 -17.99
CA GLY A 164 -25.85 -22.74 -19.02
C GLY A 164 -25.21 -23.24 -20.31
N SER A 165 -25.29 -24.54 -20.61
CA SER A 165 -25.26 -24.96 -22.01
C SER A 165 -26.58 -24.51 -22.62
N PHE A 166 -26.57 -23.35 -23.27
CA PHE A 166 -27.58 -23.05 -24.27
C PHE A 166 -27.38 -24.10 -25.37
N GLU A 167 -28.13 -25.20 -25.29
CA GLU A 167 -28.53 -25.93 -26.48
C GLU A 167 -29.17 -24.89 -27.40
N GLU A 168 -28.49 -24.57 -28.51
CA GLU A 168 -29.09 -23.84 -29.61
C GLU A 168 -30.38 -24.58 -29.95
N PHE A 169 -31.51 -23.92 -29.70
CA PHE A 169 -32.81 -24.44 -30.08
C PHE A 169 -32.80 -24.63 -31.59
N ASP A 170 -32.72 -25.88 -32.05
CA ASP A 170 -32.83 -26.23 -33.46
C ASP A 170 -34.33 -26.22 -33.84
N PRO A 171 -34.79 -25.22 -34.61
CA PRO A 171 -36.20 -25.12 -34.98
C PRO A 171 -36.67 -26.27 -35.88
N GLU A 172 -35.76 -27.06 -36.48
CA GLU A 172 -36.11 -28.22 -37.29
C GLU A 172 -36.51 -29.44 -36.44
N GLU A 173 -36.06 -29.53 -35.20
CA GLU A 173 -36.38 -30.66 -34.31
C GLU A 173 -37.81 -30.55 -33.73
N ALA A 174 -38.32 -29.33 -33.58
CA ALA A 174 -39.68 -29.04 -33.12
C ALA A 174 -40.78 -29.33 -34.15
N LEU A 175 -40.42 -29.62 -35.41
CA LEU A 175 -41.36 -29.86 -36.52
C LEU A 175 -41.39 -31.31 -37.01
N ARG A 176 -40.71 -32.24 -36.33
CA ARG A 176 -40.84 -33.67 -36.63
C ARG A 176 -42.13 -34.23 -36.01
N PRO A 177 -43.01 -34.89 -36.80
CA PRO A 177 -44.27 -35.45 -36.33
C PRO A 177 -44.11 -36.65 -35.40
#